data_AF-A0A934DH56-F1
#
_entry.id   AF-A0A934DH56-F1
#
_cell.length_a   1.000
_cell.length_b   1.000
_cell.length_c   1.000
_cell.angle_alpha   90.00
_cell.angle_beta   90.00
_cell.angle_gamma   90.00
#
_symmetry.space_group_name_H-M   'P 1'
#
loop_
_entity.id
_entity.type
_entity.pdbx_description
1 polymer ?
#
loop_
_entity_poly.entity_id
_entity_poly.type
_entity_poly.pdbx_seq_one_letter_code
_entity_poly.pdbx_strand_id
1 'polypeptide(L)'
;MNLRIGLIAHSASWEQILLQEGVPYFNDDPATLVATCSAIVVNRTLDVNERNLLEEYLQSGGAVLGSAAHLDGVCGTQSSSEWNEYLVADHDEIFAGVTLVDIGAEIRIPREANHLRTQHNSHAVFAGPLGGGYAVILPFDLAALMTDTRAAHKSFYAGRDRLPTERVSLVNKAELHHLLHDALKYLHGARSFPYAHLWYFPDGRKNVFAFRIDTDKGSRQEIDALYHAAIEFDVKMSWFLDVKSHEEWLQHFAFLAGQEIGIHCYEHQVFDSYDENLKNITKAKLKLERAGIASSGFTAPFGMWSVELGRAIDKVGFEYSSEFSYAYDALPLFPMNKDVFFYALQLPIHPICIGSLKQAGYSEVQMNDYFTRVIDAKLARDEPLFFYHHPTHHCFDVMKDIFRRIEELGIGNVTMLEFARWWRRRLKGTYSVEISTESLRIDLGKMDDSVWLRVIHPDAREAIVRSSGIVNLNEIAWTSQEQYEVPDDIRRIREFDPRQMFGNIFRTVTKKITERKYK
;
A
#
# COMPACT_ATOMS: atom_id res chain seq x y z
N MET A 1 -28.50 -12.28 2.87
CA MET A 1 -27.15 -12.86 3.06
C MET A 1 -26.26 -11.77 3.65
N ASN A 2 -25.38 -12.08 4.59
CA ASN A 2 -24.40 -11.10 5.08
C ASN A 2 -23.19 -11.08 4.14
N LEU A 3 -22.86 -9.90 3.60
CA LEU A 3 -21.63 -9.71 2.83
C LEU A 3 -20.49 -9.50 3.83
N ARG A 4 -19.94 -10.62 4.32
CA ARG A 4 -18.90 -10.65 5.34
C ARG A 4 -17.94 -11.82 5.15
N ILE A 5 -16.68 -11.56 5.48
CA ILE A 5 -15.58 -12.52 5.37
C ILE A 5 -15.40 -13.26 6.69
N GLY A 6 -15.43 -14.59 6.66
CA GLY A 6 -15.08 -15.41 7.82
C GLY A 6 -13.60 -15.74 7.85
N LEU A 7 -12.94 -15.54 8.99
CA LEU A 7 -11.55 -15.98 9.20
C LEU A 7 -11.52 -17.24 10.09
N ILE A 8 -10.94 -18.34 9.60
CA ILE A 8 -10.83 -19.62 10.34
C ILE A 8 -10.04 -19.49 11.66
N ALA A 9 -9.08 -18.57 11.72
CA ALA A 9 -8.31 -18.27 12.93
C ALA A 9 -8.02 -16.77 13.04
N HIS A 10 -7.75 -16.30 14.26
CA HIS A 10 -7.19 -14.97 14.47
C HIS A 10 -5.82 -14.83 13.81
N SER A 11 -5.61 -13.71 13.14
CA SER A 11 -4.34 -13.38 12.49
C SER A 11 -4.26 -11.87 12.27
N ALA A 12 -3.39 -11.20 13.02
CA ALA A 12 -3.25 -9.75 12.95
C ALA A 12 -2.97 -9.23 11.53
N SER A 13 -2.25 -10.01 10.71
CA SER A 13 -1.95 -9.65 9.32
C SER A 13 -3.17 -9.76 8.41
N TRP A 14 -3.98 -10.82 8.55
CA TRP A 14 -5.24 -10.96 7.80
C TRP A 14 -6.27 -9.93 8.25
N GLU A 15 -6.41 -9.72 9.55
CA GLU A 15 -7.27 -8.69 10.13
C GLU A 15 -6.88 -7.30 9.61
N GLN A 16 -5.57 -7.00 9.57
CA GLN A 16 -5.09 -5.73 9.02
C GLN A 16 -5.45 -5.56 7.54
N ILE A 17 -5.14 -6.53 6.67
CA ILE A 17 -5.39 -6.34 5.24
C ILE A 17 -6.89 -6.25 4.92
N LEU A 18 -7.74 -6.98 5.66
CA LEU A 18 -9.20 -6.86 5.56
C LEU A 18 -9.71 -5.52 6.08
N LEU A 19 -9.08 -4.94 7.11
CA LEU A 19 -9.36 -3.57 7.56
C LEU A 19 -8.90 -2.52 6.54
N GLN A 20 -7.78 -2.75 5.84
CA GLN A 20 -7.30 -1.87 4.78
C GLN A 20 -8.28 -1.83 3.61
N GLU A 21 -8.58 -3.01 3.07
CA GLU A 21 -9.64 -3.21 2.07
C GLU A 21 -10.97 -2.61 2.57
N GLY A 22 -11.21 -2.76 3.87
CA GLY A 22 -12.41 -2.30 4.54
C GLY A 22 -13.57 -3.17 4.15
N VAL A 23 -13.47 -4.49 4.31
CA VAL A 23 -14.61 -5.43 4.22
C VAL A 23 -15.06 -5.83 5.62
N PRO A 24 -16.35 -6.14 5.86
CA PRO A 24 -16.77 -6.66 7.15
C PRO A 24 -16.18 -8.06 7.32
N TYR A 25 -15.52 -8.32 8.45
CA TYR A 25 -15.01 -9.65 8.77
C TYR A 25 -15.24 -9.99 10.24
N PHE A 26 -15.19 -11.29 10.54
CA PHE A 26 -15.15 -11.77 11.92
C PHE A 26 -14.47 -13.13 12.00
N ASN A 27 -14.10 -13.50 13.21
CA ASN A 27 -13.50 -14.77 13.57
C ASN A 27 -14.48 -15.48 14.49
N ASP A 28 -14.78 -16.75 14.18
CA ASP A 28 -15.69 -17.55 14.97
C ASP A 28 -15.38 -19.03 14.76
N ASP A 29 -16.14 -19.91 15.42
CA ASP A 29 -16.02 -21.33 15.16
C ASP A 29 -16.39 -21.66 13.69
N PRO A 30 -15.73 -22.64 13.05
CA PRO A 30 -15.95 -22.97 11.65
C PRO A 30 -17.41 -23.26 11.27
N ALA A 31 -18.22 -23.81 12.17
CA ALA A 31 -19.63 -24.10 11.88
C ALA A 31 -20.45 -22.80 11.78
N THR A 32 -20.17 -21.82 12.63
CA THR A 32 -20.77 -20.48 12.54
C THR A 32 -20.34 -19.75 11.27
N LEU A 33 -19.07 -19.86 10.87
CA LEU A 33 -18.54 -19.23 9.65
C LEU A 33 -19.26 -19.75 8.39
N VAL A 34 -19.35 -21.07 8.21
CA VAL A 34 -20.00 -21.66 7.03
C VAL A 34 -21.48 -21.32 6.91
N ALA A 35 -22.17 -21.13 8.04
CA ALA A 35 -23.59 -20.80 8.05
C ALA A 35 -23.89 -19.34 7.66
N THR A 36 -22.89 -18.45 7.70
CA THR A 36 -23.20 -17.01 7.76
C THR A 36 -22.29 -16.09 6.93
N CYS A 37 -21.20 -16.60 6.36
CA CYS A 37 -20.23 -15.81 5.60
C CYS A 37 -20.42 -15.91 4.08
N SER A 38 -20.23 -14.79 3.39
CA SER A 38 -20.23 -14.75 1.92
C SER A 38 -18.96 -15.31 1.32
N ALA A 39 -17.85 -15.28 2.05
CA ALA A 39 -16.64 -16.02 1.75
C ALA A 39 -15.88 -16.38 3.04
N ILE A 40 -15.09 -17.44 2.99
CA ILE A 40 -14.25 -17.89 4.10
C ILE A 40 -12.78 -17.84 3.70
N VAL A 41 -11.96 -17.24 4.54
CA VAL A 41 -10.50 -17.26 4.43
C VAL A 41 -9.93 -18.38 5.32
N VAL A 42 -9.23 -19.30 4.68
CA VAL A 42 -8.51 -20.39 5.33
C VAL A 42 -7.06 -19.96 5.56
N ASN A 43 -6.82 -19.39 6.73
CA ASN A 43 -5.52 -18.82 7.13
C ASN A 43 -4.67 -19.72 8.04
N ARG A 44 -5.04 -21.00 8.16
CA ARG A 44 -4.23 -22.06 8.76
C ARG A 44 -4.62 -23.43 8.22
N THR A 45 -3.78 -24.43 8.47
CA THR A 45 -4.15 -25.83 8.21
C THR A 45 -5.40 -26.22 9.01
N LEU A 46 -6.31 -26.90 8.33
CA LEU A 46 -7.58 -27.41 8.88
C LEU A 46 -7.40 -28.81 9.46
N ASP A 47 -8.13 -29.08 10.55
CA ASP A 47 -8.33 -30.46 10.98
C ASP A 47 -9.36 -31.19 10.09
N VAL A 48 -9.58 -32.48 10.37
CA VAL A 48 -10.49 -33.32 9.57
C VAL A 48 -11.94 -32.83 9.63
N ASN A 49 -12.42 -32.39 10.80
CA ASN A 49 -13.80 -31.93 10.95
C ASN A 49 -14.00 -30.59 10.24
N GLU A 50 -13.04 -29.68 10.39
CA GLU A 50 -13.08 -28.37 9.75
C GLU A 50 -12.99 -28.47 8.23
N ARG A 51 -12.17 -29.41 7.72
CA ARG A 51 -12.13 -29.73 6.30
C ARG A 51 -13.50 -30.21 5.81
N ASN A 52 -14.13 -31.15 6.49
CA ASN A 52 -15.44 -31.67 6.10
C ASN A 52 -16.50 -30.55 6.07
N LEU A 53 -16.52 -29.68 7.09
CA LEU A 53 -17.43 -28.51 7.12
C LEU A 53 -17.18 -27.56 5.95
N LEU A 54 -15.92 -27.30 5.62
CA LEU A 54 -15.57 -26.43 4.50
C LEU A 54 -15.95 -27.05 3.15
N GLU A 55 -15.80 -28.37 2.99
CA GLU A 55 -16.22 -29.09 1.79
C GLU A 55 -17.75 -29.10 1.64
N GLU A 56 -18.50 -29.27 2.73
CA GLU A 56 -19.97 -29.12 2.73
C GLU A 56 -20.39 -27.69 2.34
N TYR A 57 -19.69 -26.68 2.87
CA TYR A 57 -19.91 -25.29 2.50
C TYR A 57 -19.67 -25.04 1.00
N LEU A 58 -18.57 -25.56 0.45
CA LEU A 58 -18.30 -25.50 -0.99
C LEU A 58 -19.40 -26.22 -1.79
N GLN A 59 -19.81 -27.42 -1.38
CA GLN A 59 -20.89 -28.17 -2.05
C GLN A 59 -22.21 -27.41 -2.09
N SER A 60 -22.47 -26.55 -1.11
CA SER A 60 -23.64 -25.66 -1.07
C SER A 60 -23.51 -24.38 -1.93
N GLY A 61 -22.43 -24.25 -2.71
CA GLY A 61 -22.15 -23.06 -3.53
C GLY A 61 -21.42 -21.96 -2.76
N GLY A 62 -20.67 -22.31 -1.71
CA GLY A 62 -19.84 -21.39 -0.92
C GLY A 62 -18.61 -20.84 -1.66
N ALA A 63 -17.93 -19.86 -1.06
CA ALA A 63 -16.71 -19.26 -1.61
C ALA A 63 -15.55 -19.29 -0.61
N VAL A 64 -14.36 -19.71 -1.06
CA VAL A 64 -13.18 -19.88 -0.20
C VAL A 64 -11.96 -19.17 -0.77
N LEU A 65 -11.20 -18.50 0.10
CA LEU A 65 -9.86 -17.97 -0.19
C LEU A 65 -8.86 -18.62 0.75
N GLY A 66 -7.69 -19.02 0.27
CA GLY A 66 -6.65 -19.55 1.15
C GLY A 66 -5.32 -19.75 0.44
N SER A 67 -4.29 -20.12 1.19
CA SER A 67 -3.03 -20.55 0.60
C SER A 67 -3.12 -22.02 0.19
N ALA A 68 -2.35 -22.42 -0.82
CA ALA A 68 -2.23 -23.82 -1.22
C ALA A 68 -1.73 -24.72 -0.08
N ALA A 69 -0.92 -24.17 0.84
CA ALA A 69 -0.47 -24.89 2.03
C ALA A 69 -1.61 -25.20 3.01
N HIS A 70 -2.58 -24.30 3.14
CA HIS A 70 -3.70 -24.45 4.07
C HIS A 70 -4.87 -25.24 3.48
N LEU A 71 -5.04 -25.17 2.16
CA LEU A 71 -6.12 -25.86 1.44
C LEU A 71 -5.74 -27.25 0.93
N ASP A 72 -4.49 -27.69 1.11
CA ASP A 72 -4.00 -29.00 0.66
C ASP A 72 -4.93 -30.15 1.12
N GLY A 73 -5.46 -30.91 0.16
CA GLY A 73 -6.39 -32.00 0.38
C GLY A 73 -7.87 -31.62 0.52
N VAL A 74 -8.22 -30.34 0.61
CA VAL A 74 -9.62 -29.88 0.49
C VAL A 74 -10.08 -30.15 -0.93
N CYS A 75 -11.16 -30.90 -1.10
CA CYS A 75 -11.68 -31.34 -2.40
C CYS A 75 -10.61 -32.01 -3.30
N GLY A 76 -9.62 -32.67 -2.70
CA GLY A 76 -8.55 -33.36 -3.43
C GLY A 76 -7.46 -32.45 -4.04
N THR A 77 -7.46 -31.16 -3.72
CA THR A 77 -6.41 -30.23 -4.16
C THR A 77 -5.02 -30.68 -3.69
N GLN A 78 -4.01 -30.42 -4.51
CA GLN A 78 -2.62 -30.75 -4.24
C GLN A 78 -1.71 -29.62 -4.67
N SER A 79 -0.52 -29.53 -4.06
CA SER A 79 0.45 -28.48 -4.41
C SER A 79 1.89 -28.97 -4.42
N SER A 80 2.76 -28.22 -5.11
CA SER A 80 4.21 -28.44 -5.16
C SER A 80 4.97 -27.17 -4.79
N SER A 81 6.10 -27.33 -4.10
CA SER A 81 6.94 -26.20 -3.72
C SER A 81 7.84 -25.73 -4.85
N GLU A 82 8.03 -24.41 -4.95
CA GLU A 82 8.95 -23.78 -5.90
C GLU A 82 9.44 -22.45 -5.33
N TRP A 83 10.72 -22.10 -5.53
CA TRP A 83 11.21 -20.76 -5.20
C TRP A 83 10.78 -19.77 -6.27
N ASN A 84 10.16 -18.66 -5.86
CA ASN A 84 9.69 -17.63 -6.78
C ASN A 84 10.09 -16.23 -6.32
N GLU A 85 10.56 -15.43 -7.27
CA GLU A 85 10.91 -14.04 -7.04
C GLU A 85 9.70 -13.13 -7.18
N TYR A 86 8.87 -13.38 -8.19
CA TYR A 86 7.67 -12.59 -8.45
C TYR A 86 6.60 -13.41 -9.20
N LEU A 87 5.36 -12.91 -9.14
CA LEU A 87 4.27 -13.29 -10.03
C LEU A 87 3.86 -12.10 -10.89
N VAL A 88 3.28 -12.34 -12.06
CA VAL A 88 2.80 -11.28 -12.97
C VAL A 88 1.44 -11.65 -13.55
N ALA A 89 0.56 -10.67 -13.71
CA ALA A 89 -0.79 -10.90 -14.20
C ALA A 89 -0.88 -11.16 -15.71
N ASP A 90 -0.01 -10.54 -16.52
CA ASP A 90 -0.04 -10.65 -17.98
C ASP A 90 -1.46 -10.41 -18.56
N HIS A 91 -2.13 -9.33 -18.11
CA HIS A 91 -3.51 -8.97 -18.49
C HIS A 91 -4.59 -9.98 -18.03
N ASP A 92 -4.44 -10.55 -16.84
CA ASP A 92 -5.42 -11.46 -16.24
C ASP A 92 -6.78 -10.78 -16.02
N GLU A 93 -7.87 -11.41 -16.47
CA GLU A 93 -9.23 -10.87 -16.34
C GLU A 93 -9.74 -10.87 -14.88
N ILE A 94 -9.34 -11.86 -14.08
CA ILE A 94 -9.75 -11.96 -12.68
C ILE A 94 -8.91 -11.01 -11.83
N PHE A 95 -7.60 -11.00 -12.07
CA PHE A 95 -6.62 -10.22 -11.32
C PHE A 95 -6.17 -8.96 -12.07
N ALA A 96 -7.12 -8.24 -12.66
CA ALA A 96 -6.87 -7.07 -13.50
C ALA A 96 -6.21 -5.89 -12.77
N GLY A 97 -6.34 -5.81 -11.44
CA GLY A 97 -5.68 -4.81 -10.60
C GLY A 97 -4.22 -5.15 -10.27
N VAL A 98 -3.74 -6.35 -10.59
CA VAL A 98 -2.40 -6.82 -10.26
C VAL A 98 -1.43 -6.55 -11.41
N THR A 99 -0.24 -6.01 -11.11
CA THR A 99 0.85 -5.89 -12.09
C THR A 99 1.85 -7.03 -11.92
N LEU A 100 2.75 -6.87 -10.95
CA LEU A 100 3.84 -7.75 -10.62
C LEU A 100 3.99 -7.81 -9.09
N VAL A 101 3.66 -8.96 -8.53
CA VAL A 101 3.75 -9.24 -7.09
C VAL A 101 5.16 -9.70 -6.77
N ASP A 102 5.96 -8.87 -6.10
CA ASP A 102 7.26 -9.31 -5.58
C ASP A 102 7.08 -10.16 -4.32
N ILE A 103 7.74 -11.32 -4.29
CA ILE A 103 7.60 -12.34 -3.24
C ILE A 103 8.97 -12.67 -2.62
N GLY A 104 9.92 -13.14 -3.43
CA GLY A 104 11.25 -13.58 -2.98
C GLY A 104 11.20 -14.62 -1.86
N ALA A 105 10.45 -15.70 -2.08
CA ALA A 105 10.22 -16.78 -1.12
C ALA A 105 9.92 -18.13 -1.81
N GLU A 106 9.94 -19.20 -1.02
CA GLU A 106 9.39 -20.49 -1.42
C GLU A 106 7.86 -20.43 -1.36
N ILE A 107 7.20 -20.81 -2.45
CA ILE A 107 5.75 -20.82 -2.60
C ILE A 107 5.27 -22.24 -2.92
N ARG A 108 4.02 -22.58 -2.61
CA ARG A 108 3.36 -23.84 -2.97
C ARG A 108 2.35 -23.59 -4.09
N ILE A 109 2.65 -24.05 -5.31
CA ILE A 109 1.78 -23.87 -6.47
C ILE A 109 0.70 -24.96 -6.46
N PRO A 110 -0.60 -24.64 -6.48
CA PRO A 110 -1.66 -25.62 -6.62
C PRO A 110 -1.60 -26.25 -8.01
N ARG A 111 -1.88 -27.56 -8.12
CA ARG A 111 -1.82 -28.28 -9.42
C ARG A 111 -2.79 -27.72 -10.45
N GLU A 112 -3.89 -27.15 -9.97
CA GLU A 112 -4.96 -26.57 -10.77
C GLU A 112 -4.68 -25.11 -11.16
N ALA A 113 -3.52 -24.53 -10.78
CA ALA A 113 -3.20 -23.13 -11.05
C ALA A 113 -3.44 -22.74 -12.52
N ASN A 114 -4.17 -21.65 -12.71
CA ASN A 114 -4.66 -21.16 -13.99
C ASN A 114 -4.51 -19.63 -14.16
N HIS A 115 -4.05 -18.92 -13.12
CA HIS A 115 -3.86 -17.48 -13.10
C HIS A 115 -2.48 -17.11 -12.57
N LEU A 116 -2.04 -15.89 -12.91
CA LEU A 116 -0.74 -15.28 -12.60
C LEU A 116 0.48 -16.15 -12.91
N ARG A 117 1.44 -15.61 -13.66
CA ARG A 117 2.62 -16.36 -14.08
C ARG A 117 3.81 -16.16 -13.16
N THR A 118 4.54 -17.24 -12.92
CA THR A 118 5.87 -17.23 -12.29
C THR A 118 6.94 -16.61 -13.19
N GLN A 119 8.15 -16.41 -12.65
CA GLN A 119 9.32 -16.11 -13.49
C GLN A 119 9.66 -17.22 -14.49
N HIS A 120 9.16 -18.44 -14.26
CA HIS A 120 9.32 -19.60 -15.15
C HIS A 120 8.12 -19.80 -16.09
N ASN A 121 7.19 -18.84 -16.15
CA ASN A 121 6.04 -18.80 -17.04
C ASN A 121 4.95 -19.87 -16.77
N SER A 122 5.00 -20.56 -15.63
CA SER A 122 3.94 -21.43 -15.11
C SER A 122 2.88 -20.61 -14.36
N HIS A 123 1.62 -21.07 -14.33
CA HIS A 123 0.61 -20.43 -13.48
C HIS A 123 0.84 -20.77 -12.01
N ALA A 124 0.52 -19.84 -11.12
CA ALA A 124 0.79 -19.98 -9.69
C ALA A 124 -0.46 -19.82 -8.80
N VAL A 125 -1.51 -19.18 -9.30
CA VAL A 125 -2.77 -18.96 -8.57
C VAL A 125 -3.87 -19.80 -9.20
N PHE A 126 -4.73 -20.40 -8.38
CA PHE A 126 -6.00 -20.94 -8.85
C PHE A 126 -7.14 -19.98 -8.54
N ALA A 127 -8.03 -19.75 -9.51
CA ALA A 127 -9.32 -19.12 -9.30
C ALA A 127 -10.36 -19.84 -10.17
N GLY A 128 -11.41 -20.38 -9.56
CA GLY A 128 -12.37 -21.20 -10.29
C GLY A 128 -13.35 -21.98 -9.43
N PRO A 129 -14.22 -22.78 -10.06
CA PRO A 129 -15.10 -23.71 -9.36
C PRO A 129 -14.30 -24.78 -8.60
N LEU A 130 -14.67 -25.05 -7.35
CA LEU A 130 -14.07 -26.09 -6.51
C LEU A 130 -15.14 -26.73 -5.61
N GLY A 131 -15.27 -28.06 -5.65
CA GLY A 131 -16.15 -28.78 -4.72
C GLY A 131 -17.64 -28.43 -4.80
N GLY A 132 -18.11 -27.84 -5.90
CA GLY A 132 -19.49 -27.33 -6.06
C GLY A 132 -19.67 -25.84 -5.76
N GLY A 133 -18.63 -25.19 -5.24
CA GLY A 133 -18.56 -23.75 -4.96
C GLY A 133 -17.44 -23.10 -5.75
N TYR A 134 -16.85 -22.04 -5.19
CA TYR A 134 -15.77 -21.28 -5.81
C TYR A 134 -14.59 -21.13 -4.86
N ALA A 135 -13.37 -21.14 -5.40
CA ALA A 135 -12.18 -20.90 -4.61
C ALA A 135 -11.16 -20.02 -5.34
N VAL A 136 -10.40 -19.28 -4.53
CA VAL A 136 -9.12 -18.68 -4.91
C VAL A 136 -8.04 -19.30 -4.03
N ILE A 137 -7.04 -19.93 -4.65
CA ILE A 137 -5.92 -20.56 -3.94
C ILE A 137 -4.63 -19.82 -4.31
N LEU A 138 -4.09 -19.08 -3.34
CA LEU A 138 -2.84 -18.36 -3.47
C LEU A 138 -1.66 -19.30 -3.24
N PRO A 139 -0.52 -19.12 -3.92
CA PRO A 139 0.62 -20.01 -3.74
C PRO A 139 1.43 -19.72 -2.47
N PHE A 140 1.07 -18.70 -1.71
CA PHE A 140 1.76 -18.29 -0.49
C PHE A 140 0.76 -17.97 0.62
N ASP A 141 1.24 -17.95 1.86
CA ASP A 141 0.50 -17.36 2.96
C ASP A 141 0.63 -15.84 2.90
N LEU A 142 -0.49 -15.16 2.64
CA LEU A 142 -0.56 -13.71 2.56
C LEU A 142 -0.14 -13.06 3.89
N ALA A 143 -0.45 -13.67 5.04
CA ALA A 143 -0.05 -13.14 6.34
C ALA A 143 1.48 -13.11 6.49
N ALA A 144 2.17 -14.18 6.08
CA ALA A 144 3.61 -14.25 6.10
C ALA A 144 4.24 -13.11 5.25
N LEU A 145 3.74 -12.88 4.03
CA LEU A 145 4.27 -11.82 3.16
C LEU A 145 3.96 -10.41 3.67
N MET A 146 2.80 -10.18 4.29
CA MET A 146 2.44 -8.88 4.89
C MET A 146 3.35 -8.48 6.06
N THR A 147 3.97 -9.45 6.75
CA THR A 147 4.95 -9.19 7.83
C THR A 147 6.40 -9.17 7.36
N ASP A 148 6.65 -9.31 6.06
CA ASP A 148 8.00 -9.26 5.52
C ASP A 148 8.55 -7.82 5.57
N THR A 149 9.69 -7.67 6.24
CA THR A 149 10.38 -6.38 6.43
C THR A 149 11.71 -6.30 5.68
N ARG A 150 12.02 -7.26 4.80
CA ARG A 150 13.22 -7.23 3.97
C ARG A 150 13.08 -6.10 2.96
N ALA A 151 14.21 -5.53 2.55
CA ALA A 151 14.28 -4.50 1.53
C ALA A 151 15.21 -4.93 0.40
N ALA A 152 14.89 -4.53 -0.83
CA ALA A 152 15.65 -4.84 -2.03
C ALA A 152 15.77 -3.61 -2.93
N HIS A 153 16.82 -3.57 -3.76
CA HIS A 153 16.87 -2.61 -4.86
C HIS A 153 15.95 -3.10 -5.97
N LYS A 154 15.00 -2.24 -6.37
CA LYS A 154 14.03 -2.55 -7.42
C LYS A 154 14.03 -1.46 -8.48
N SER A 155 13.75 -1.87 -9.72
CA SER A 155 13.46 -0.96 -10.82
C SER A 155 11.97 -0.64 -10.87
N PHE A 156 11.65 0.55 -11.36
CA PHE A 156 10.28 1.00 -11.53
C PHE A 156 10.01 1.28 -13.00
N TYR A 157 8.80 0.94 -13.44
CA TYR A 157 8.45 0.99 -14.86
C TYR A 157 8.53 2.43 -15.41
N ALA A 158 9.21 2.61 -16.53
CA ALA A 158 9.30 3.87 -17.24
C ALA A 158 9.51 3.60 -18.73
N GLY A 159 9.03 4.45 -19.65
CA GLY A 159 9.09 4.22 -21.10
C GLY A 159 10.49 4.21 -21.74
N ARG A 160 11.57 4.10 -20.98
CA ARG A 160 12.97 4.05 -21.46
C ARG A 160 13.66 2.79 -20.97
N ASP A 161 14.72 2.38 -21.65
CA ASP A 161 15.54 1.22 -21.28
C ASP A 161 16.28 1.37 -19.94
N ARG A 162 16.56 2.61 -19.51
CA ARG A 162 17.20 2.88 -18.22
C ARG A 162 16.14 3.25 -17.20
N LEU A 163 15.69 2.26 -16.45
CA LEU A 163 14.66 2.42 -15.44
C LEU A 163 15.19 3.18 -14.20
N PRO A 164 14.35 4.02 -13.55
CA PRO A 164 14.64 4.50 -12.22
C PRO A 164 14.61 3.35 -11.21
N THR A 165 15.41 3.47 -10.15
CA THR A 165 15.59 2.43 -9.15
C THR A 165 15.60 3.00 -7.75
N GLU A 166 15.07 2.26 -6.79
CA GLU A 166 15.14 2.61 -5.37
C GLU A 166 15.25 1.35 -4.48
N ARG A 167 15.77 1.50 -3.27
CA ARG A 167 15.77 0.44 -2.24
C ARG A 167 14.45 0.48 -1.45
N VAL A 168 13.54 -0.41 -1.80
CA VAL A 168 12.17 -0.47 -1.25
C VAL A 168 11.90 -1.82 -0.58
N SER A 169 10.70 -2.02 -0.02
CA SER A 169 10.32 -3.32 0.55
C SER A 169 10.45 -4.44 -0.49
N LEU A 170 11.00 -5.59 -0.09
CA LEU A 170 11.18 -6.75 -0.98
C LEU A 170 9.82 -7.29 -1.41
N VAL A 171 8.88 -7.46 -0.48
CA VAL A 171 7.50 -7.78 -0.82
C VAL A 171 6.75 -6.50 -1.21
N ASN A 172 6.02 -6.55 -2.33
CA ASN A 172 5.17 -5.44 -2.75
C ASN A 172 3.79 -5.53 -2.09
N LYS A 173 3.60 -4.84 -0.96
CA LYS A 173 2.36 -4.91 -0.17
C LYS A 173 1.15 -4.28 -0.89
N ALA A 174 1.36 -3.37 -1.83
CA ALA A 174 0.28 -2.82 -2.65
C ALA A 174 -0.32 -3.91 -3.56
N GLU A 175 0.53 -4.71 -4.18
CA GLU A 175 0.11 -5.79 -5.08
C GLU A 175 -0.55 -6.95 -4.32
N LEU A 176 -0.15 -7.21 -3.06
CA LEU A 176 -0.87 -8.15 -2.20
C LEU A 176 -2.29 -7.67 -1.87
N HIS A 177 -2.46 -6.35 -1.68
CA HIS A 177 -3.78 -5.76 -1.49
C HIS A 177 -4.64 -5.91 -2.75
N HIS A 178 -4.12 -5.55 -3.93
CA HIS A 178 -4.86 -5.72 -5.19
C HIS A 178 -5.21 -7.18 -5.48
N LEU A 179 -4.30 -8.11 -5.18
CA LEU A 179 -4.56 -9.53 -5.28
C LEU A 179 -5.72 -9.98 -4.37
N LEU A 180 -5.77 -9.47 -3.13
CA LEU A 180 -6.88 -9.73 -2.21
C LEU A 180 -8.18 -9.11 -2.73
N HIS A 181 -8.14 -7.84 -3.13
CA HIS A 181 -9.28 -7.11 -3.67
C HIS A 181 -9.93 -7.88 -4.82
N ASP A 182 -9.13 -8.26 -5.81
CA ASP A 182 -9.60 -8.99 -6.99
C ASP A 182 -10.09 -10.41 -6.65
N ALA A 183 -9.41 -11.10 -5.73
CA ALA A 183 -9.88 -12.40 -5.24
C ALA A 183 -11.26 -12.31 -4.58
N LEU A 184 -11.47 -11.34 -3.69
CA LEU A 184 -12.75 -11.16 -3.01
C LEU A 184 -13.84 -10.68 -3.97
N LYS A 185 -13.51 -9.77 -4.89
CA LYS A 185 -14.40 -9.31 -5.97
C LYS A 185 -14.87 -10.49 -6.82
N TYR A 186 -13.95 -11.34 -7.25
CA TYR A 186 -14.25 -12.55 -8.02
C TYR A 186 -15.15 -13.51 -7.23
N LEU A 187 -14.80 -13.83 -5.99
CA LEU A 187 -15.56 -14.79 -5.17
C LEU A 187 -17.00 -14.34 -4.91
N HIS A 188 -17.25 -13.04 -4.73
CA HIS A 188 -18.60 -12.50 -4.62
C HIS A 188 -19.33 -12.52 -5.96
N GLY A 189 -18.69 -12.02 -7.03
CA GLY A 189 -19.26 -11.98 -8.37
C GLY A 189 -19.65 -13.36 -8.91
N ALA A 190 -18.82 -14.37 -8.67
CA ALA A 190 -19.10 -15.76 -9.06
C ALA A 190 -20.35 -16.34 -8.39
N ARG A 191 -20.73 -15.79 -7.23
CA ARG A 191 -21.97 -16.13 -6.50
C ARG A 191 -23.12 -15.16 -6.80
N SER A 192 -22.96 -14.28 -7.79
CA SER A 192 -23.89 -13.20 -8.14
C SER A 192 -24.16 -12.24 -6.98
N PHE A 193 -23.19 -12.06 -6.09
CA PHE A 193 -23.22 -11.04 -5.05
C PHE A 193 -22.38 -9.84 -5.47
N PRO A 194 -22.82 -8.60 -5.19
CA PRO A 194 -21.95 -7.45 -5.30
C PRO A 194 -20.85 -7.55 -4.24
N TYR A 195 -19.72 -6.95 -4.55
CA TYR A 195 -18.62 -6.77 -3.63
C TYR A 195 -18.72 -5.39 -2.98
N ALA A 196 -18.72 -5.33 -1.65
CA ALA A 196 -18.95 -4.09 -0.92
C ALA A 196 -17.88 -3.88 0.16
N HIS A 197 -17.20 -2.74 0.09
CA HIS A 197 -16.11 -2.40 1.00
C HIS A 197 -16.05 -0.88 1.24
N LEU A 198 -15.47 -0.44 2.36
CA LEU A 198 -15.31 0.97 2.68
C LEU A 198 -14.41 1.61 1.64
N TRP A 199 -14.84 2.76 1.14
CA TRP A 199 -14.07 3.55 0.20
C TRP A 199 -12.75 4.03 0.81
N TYR A 200 -11.71 4.14 -0.03
CA TYR A 200 -10.34 4.44 0.41
C TYR A 200 -10.09 5.92 0.65
N PHE A 201 -11.01 6.80 0.26
CA PHE A 201 -10.83 8.25 0.32
C PHE A 201 -11.96 8.95 1.08
N PRO A 202 -11.67 10.07 1.76
CA PRO A 202 -12.66 10.85 2.50
C PRO A 202 -13.71 11.44 1.57
N ASP A 203 -14.92 11.59 2.10
CA ASP A 203 -16.03 12.35 1.50
C ASP A 203 -16.45 11.86 0.11
N GLY A 204 -16.21 10.59 -0.21
CA GLY A 204 -16.53 10.01 -1.52
C GLY A 204 -15.69 10.55 -2.67
N ARG A 205 -14.56 11.23 -2.38
CA ARG A 205 -13.64 11.76 -3.40
C ARG A 205 -13.06 10.64 -4.23
N LYS A 206 -12.79 10.91 -5.52
CA LYS A 206 -12.15 9.94 -6.42
C LYS A 206 -10.77 9.50 -5.91
N ASN A 207 -9.96 10.43 -5.40
CA ASN A 207 -8.63 10.16 -4.86
C ASN A 207 -8.20 11.30 -3.91
N VAL A 208 -7.01 11.18 -3.33
CA VAL A 208 -6.35 12.23 -2.54
C VAL A 208 -4.90 12.41 -2.97
N PHE A 209 -4.43 13.64 -2.90
CA PHE A 209 -3.06 14.02 -3.20
C PHE A 209 -2.33 14.52 -1.94
N ALA A 210 -1.14 13.97 -1.68
CA ALA A 210 -0.22 14.51 -0.67
C ALA A 210 1.18 14.62 -1.24
N PHE A 211 1.85 15.72 -0.93
CA PHE A 211 3.21 15.98 -1.40
C PHE A 211 4.15 16.19 -0.22
N ARG A 212 5.17 15.35 -0.15
CA ARG A 212 6.16 15.35 0.92
C ARG A 212 7.45 16.04 0.46
N ILE A 213 8.03 16.87 1.32
CA ILE A 213 9.36 17.45 1.12
C ILE A 213 10.31 16.90 2.18
N ASP A 214 11.34 16.18 1.74
CA ASP A 214 12.49 15.84 2.59
C ASP A 214 13.53 16.92 2.43
N THR A 215 13.79 17.68 3.49
CA THR A 215 14.54 18.94 3.34
C THR A 215 16.03 18.77 3.07
N ASP A 216 16.65 17.66 3.47
CA ASP A 216 18.02 17.22 3.13
C ASP A 216 19.03 18.33 2.83
N LYS A 217 19.38 19.15 3.84
CA LYS A 217 20.34 20.27 3.72
C LYS A 217 19.96 21.38 2.73
N GLY A 218 18.72 21.40 2.25
CA GLY A 218 18.18 22.46 1.42
C GLY A 218 18.38 23.82 2.08
N SER A 219 18.89 24.77 1.31
CA SER A 219 19.07 26.15 1.75
C SER A 219 17.73 26.82 1.99
N ARG A 220 17.74 27.88 2.81
CA ARG A 220 16.54 28.69 3.07
C ARG A 220 15.88 29.19 1.77
N GLN A 221 16.67 29.57 0.78
CA GLN A 221 16.18 30.04 -0.51
C GLN A 221 15.44 28.94 -1.30
N GLU A 222 15.94 27.70 -1.26
CA GLU A 222 15.27 26.57 -1.92
C GLU A 222 13.98 26.19 -1.19
N ILE A 223 13.98 26.23 0.14
CA ILE A 223 12.77 26.04 0.96
C ILE A 223 11.71 27.10 0.64
N ASP A 224 12.12 28.38 0.59
CA ASP A 224 11.22 29.49 0.25
C ASP A 224 10.65 29.34 -1.17
N ALA A 225 11.47 28.95 -2.15
CA ALA A 225 11.02 28.73 -3.52
C ALA A 225 9.95 27.62 -3.61
N LEU A 226 10.16 26.50 -2.91
CA LEU A 226 9.20 25.41 -2.83
C LEU A 226 7.92 25.84 -2.11
N TYR A 227 8.03 26.58 -1.01
CA TYR A 227 6.87 27.08 -0.27
C TYR A 227 6.06 28.08 -1.09
N HIS A 228 6.71 28.96 -1.85
CA HIS A 228 6.03 29.86 -2.78
C HIS A 228 5.27 29.09 -3.87
N ALA A 229 5.84 28.01 -4.40
CA ALA A 229 5.12 27.14 -5.32
C ALA A 229 3.92 26.44 -4.64
N ALA A 230 4.06 26.04 -3.37
CA ALA A 230 2.95 25.48 -2.59
C ALA A 230 1.79 26.50 -2.49
N ILE A 231 2.09 27.76 -2.20
CA ILE A 231 1.09 28.85 -2.12
C ILE A 231 0.48 29.12 -3.51
N GLU A 232 1.30 29.18 -4.56
CA GLU A 232 0.85 29.46 -5.94
C GLU A 232 -0.23 28.48 -6.40
N PHE A 233 -0.10 27.20 -6.01
CA PHE A 233 -1.02 26.12 -6.39
C PHE A 233 -2.01 25.70 -5.28
N ASP A 234 -2.07 26.43 -4.17
CA ASP A 234 -2.89 26.08 -2.98
C ASP A 234 -2.66 24.63 -2.48
N VAL A 235 -1.39 24.18 -2.49
CA VAL A 235 -0.98 22.85 -2.04
C VAL A 235 -0.48 22.91 -0.60
N LYS A 236 -1.06 22.11 0.27
CA LYS A 236 -0.50 21.75 1.58
C LYS A 236 0.50 20.61 1.39
N MET A 237 1.75 20.89 1.72
CA MET A 237 2.83 19.92 1.76
C MET A 237 3.13 19.47 3.19
N SER A 238 3.75 18.30 3.31
CA SER A 238 4.34 17.78 4.57
C SER A 238 5.87 17.86 4.50
N TRP A 239 6.47 18.70 5.34
CA TRP A 239 7.90 18.99 5.34
C TRP A 239 8.62 18.20 6.44
N PHE A 240 9.52 17.30 6.08
CA PHE A 240 10.29 16.52 7.03
C PHE A 240 11.70 17.07 7.16
N LEU A 241 12.03 17.49 8.39
CA LEU A 241 13.21 18.30 8.64
C LEU A 241 14.42 17.45 9.01
N ASP A 242 15.49 17.58 8.22
CA ASP A 242 16.85 17.23 8.64
C ASP A 242 17.32 18.30 9.64
N VAL A 243 17.03 18.08 10.92
CA VAL A 243 17.04 19.16 11.93
C VAL A 243 18.43 19.74 12.14
N LYS A 244 19.49 18.93 12.08
CA LYS A 244 20.86 19.42 12.29
C LYS A 244 21.28 20.40 11.19
N SER A 245 20.89 20.13 9.96
CA SER A 245 21.27 20.95 8.80
C SER A 245 20.63 22.34 8.82
N HIS A 246 19.51 22.49 9.54
CA HIS A 246 18.75 23.74 9.62
C HIS A 246 18.79 24.38 11.00
N GLU A 247 19.64 23.90 11.91
CA GLU A 247 19.60 24.25 13.33
C GLU A 247 19.73 25.77 13.57
N GLU A 248 20.52 26.47 12.76
CA GLU A 248 20.76 27.92 12.87
C GLU A 248 19.53 28.78 12.52
N TRP A 249 18.60 28.25 11.73
CA TRP A 249 17.43 28.99 11.23
C TRP A 249 16.14 28.17 11.36
N LEU A 250 16.10 27.19 12.26
CA LEU A 250 14.98 26.26 12.45
C LEU A 250 13.63 26.96 12.67
N GLN A 251 13.64 28.12 13.32
CA GLN A 251 12.49 28.99 13.53
C GLN A 251 11.79 29.42 12.23
N HIS A 252 12.51 29.42 11.11
CA HIS A 252 11.95 29.78 9.81
C HIS A 252 10.80 28.85 9.40
N PHE A 253 10.86 27.57 9.76
CA PHE A 253 9.81 26.60 9.43
C PHE A 253 8.48 26.88 10.14
N ALA A 254 8.48 27.63 11.25
CA ALA A 254 7.25 28.07 11.90
C ALA A 254 6.44 29.08 11.05
N PHE A 255 7.06 29.70 10.04
CA PHE A 255 6.40 30.63 9.13
C PHE A 255 5.78 29.95 7.89
N LEU A 256 5.95 28.64 7.71
CA LEU A 256 5.34 27.88 6.62
C LEU A 256 3.85 27.61 6.93
N ALA A 257 3.04 28.68 6.95
CA ALA A 257 1.63 28.63 7.31
C ALA A 257 0.85 27.69 6.37
N GLY A 258 -0.06 26.90 6.96
CA GLY A 258 -0.89 25.93 6.25
C GLY A 258 -0.16 24.64 5.86
N GLN A 259 1.11 24.50 6.20
CA GLN A 259 1.93 23.33 5.90
C GLN A 259 2.07 22.43 7.14
N GLU A 260 2.32 21.15 6.91
CA GLU A 260 2.69 20.21 7.98
C GLU A 260 4.21 20.19 8.18
N ILE A 261 4.67 20.14 9.44
CA ILE A 261 6.08 19.90 9.78
C ILE A 261 6.25 18.56 10.50
N GLY A 262 7.14 17.71 9.98
CA GLY A 262 7.54 16.42 10.52
C GLY A 262 9.06 16.34 10.73
N ILE A 263 9.52 15.19 11.25
CA ILE A 263 10.94 14.96 11.56
C ILE A 263 11.56 14.01 10.53
N HIS A 264 12.71 14.39 9.98
CA HIS A 264 13.57 13.54 9.13
C HIS A 264 14.84 13.03 9.84
N CYS A 265 14.87 13.07 11.17
CA CYS A 265 16.00 12.87 12.09
C CYS A 265 16.81 14.14 12.44
N TYR A 266 17.74 14.00 13.40
CA TYR A 266 18.73 15.03 13.73
C TYR A 266 19.99 14.84 12.90
N GLU A 267 20.67 13.69 13.05
CA GLU A 267 21.65 13.24 12.07
C GLU A 267 20.91 12.54 10.93
N HIS A 268 21.21 12.91 9.69
CA HIS A 268 20.65 12.32 8.45
C HIS A 268 21.17 10.88 8.23
N GLN A 269 20.82 9.99 9.16
CA GLN A 269 21.26 8.60 9.26
C GLN A 269 20.21 7.75 9.99
N VAL A 270 20.06 6.51 9.53
CA VAL A 270 19.38 5.43 10.27
C VAL A 270 20.43 4.52 10.89
N PHE A 271 20.25 4.16 12.16
CA PHE A 271 21.18 3.31 12.91
C PHE A 271 20.64 1.88 13.01
N ASP A 272 21.53 0.93 13.26
CA ASP A 272 21.14 -0.48 13.47
C ASP A 272 20.54 -0.70 14.87
N SER A 273 20.90 0.15 15.85
CA SER A 273 20.46 0.00 17.24
C SER A 273 19.23 0.87 17.58
N TYR A 274 18.37 0.33 18.44
CA TYR A 274 17.22 1.05 18.98
C TYR A 274 17.63 2.33 19.72
N ASP A 275 18.63 2.25 20.60
CA ASP A 275 19.04 3.37 21.45
C ASP A 275 19.61 4.54 20.64
N GLU A 276 20.39 4.27 19.58
CA GLU A 276 20.91 5.33 18.71
C GLU A 276 19.80 5.98 17.90
N ASN A 277 18.87 5.19 17.34
CA ASN A 277 17.70 5.74 16.65
C ASN A 277 16.84 6.58 17.60
N LEU A 278 16.55 6.09 18.80
CA LEU A 278 15.78 6.80 19.81
C LEU A 278 16.45 8.13 20.19
N LYS A 279 17.76 8.12 20.44
CA LYS A 279 18.53 9.32 20.74
C LYS A 279 18.51 10.31 19.59
N ASN A 280 18.68 9.84 18.35
CA ASN A 280 18.69 10.67 17.16
C ASN A 280 17.35 11.41 16.96
N ILE A 281 16.26 10.65 17.03
CA ILE A 281 14.89 11.14 16.85
C ILE A 281 14.46 12.05 18.00
N THR A 282 14.73 11.66 19.24
CA THR A 282 14.37 12.46 20.42
C THR A 282 15.10 13.81 20.41
N LYS A 283 16.37 13.83 19.99
CA LYS A 283 17.13 15.07 19.85
C LYS A 283 16.50 16.01 18.81
N ALA A 284 16.07 15.49 17.66
CA ALA A 284 15.36 16.28 16.65
C ALA A 284 14.05 16.86 17.20
N LYS A 285 13.24 16.04 17.86
CA LYS A 285 11.97 16.45 18.45
C LYS A 285 12.13 17.56 19.49
N LEU A 286 13.07 17.40 20.42
CA LEU A 286 13.35 18.43 21.43
C LEU A 286 13.81 19.76 20.82
N LYS A 287 14.51 19.74 19.67
CA LYS A 287 14.96 20.95 18.97
C LYS A 287 13.79 21.67 18.30
N LEU A 288 12.88 20.93 17.63
CA LEU A 288 11.66 21.50 17.06
C LEU A 288 10.72 22.05 18.13
N GLU A 289 10.50 21.32 19.23
CA GLU A 289 9.66 21.76 20.33
C GLU A 289 10.19 23.05 20.97
N ARG A 290 11.51 23.18 21.16
CA ARG A 290 12.15 24.42 21.62
C ARG A 290 12.02 25.57 20.61
N ALA A 291 11.85 25.25 19.33
CA ALA A 291 11.54 26.22 18.29
C ALA A 291 10.04 26.52 18.19
N GLY A 292 9.20 25.96 19.06
CA GLY A 292 7.75 26.16 19.00
C GLY A 292 7.05 25.41 17.86
N ILE A 293 7.72 24.43 17.26
CA ILE A 293 7.21 23.63 16.14
C ILE A 293 6.77 22.27 16.67
N ALA A 294 5.49 21.95 16.49
CA ALA A 294 4.95 20.64 16.79
C ALA A 294 5.15 19.68 15.58
N SER A 295 5.48 18.43 15.86
CA SER A 295 5.67 17.40 14.83
C SER A 295 5.01 16.08 15.24
N SER A 296 4.10 15.58 14.40
CA SER A 296 3.39 14.30 14.62
C SER A 296 3.81 13.20 13.65
N GLY A 297 4.50 13.55 12.56
CA GLY A 297 5.00 12.62 11.55
C GLY A 297 6.51 12.42 11.61
N PHE A 298 6.95 11.24 11.21
CA PHE A 298 8.36 10.89 11.04
C PHE A 298 8.64 10.32 9.65
N THR A 299 9.80 10.62 9.09
CA THR A 299 10.32 9.90 7.93
C THR A 299 11.79 9.59 8.10
N ALA A 300 12.18 8.38 7.75
CA ALA A 300 13.57 7.98 7.86
C ALA A 300 14.42 8.47 6.66
N PRO A 301 15.68 8.89 6.90
CA PRO A 301 16.67 9.08 5.85
C PRO A 301 16.74 7.89 4.90
N PHE A 302 16.80 8.18 3.60
CA PHE A 302 16.83 7.17 2.52
C PHE A 302 15.60 6.25 2.48
N GLY A 303 14.49 6.64 3.12
CA GLY A 303 13.25 5.85 3.20
C GLY A 303 13.43 4.49 3.87
N MET A 304 14.48 4.34 4.70
CA MET A 304 14.84 3.08 5.34
C MET A 304 14.00 2.77 6.56
N TRP A 305 13.64 1.51 6.73
CA TRP A 305 12.90 0.99 7.86
C TRP A 305 13.59 -0.24 8.44
N SER A 306 13.53 -0.37 9.76
CA SER A 306 13.96 -1.56 10.51
C SER A 306 13.10 -1.73 11.75
N VAL A 307 13.09 -2.92 12.34
CA VAL A 307 12.38 -3.20 13.60
C VAL A 307 12.86 -2.25 14.71
N GLU A 308 14.17 -2.01 14.80
CA GLU A 308 14.73 -1.13 15.83
C GLU A 308 14.39 0.34 15.61
N LEU A 309 14.31 0.80 14.35
CA LEU A 309 13.80 2.12 14.03
C LEU A 309 12.31 2.25 14.36
N GLY A 310 11.50 1.27 13.97
CA GLY A 310 10.07 1.23 14.29
C GLY A 310 9.81 1.34 15.80
N ARG A 311 10.61 0.65 16.62
CA ARG A 311 10.51 0.73 18.08
C ARG A 311 10.82 2.14 18.59
N ALA A 312 11.81 2.80 18.00
CA ALA A 312 12.18 4.17 18.36
C ALA A 312 11.09 5.18 17.97
N ILE A 313 10.51 5.03 16.77
CA ILE A 313 9.38 5.85 16.29
C ILE A 313 8.20 5.75 17.26
N ASP A 314 7.79 4.53 17.60
CA ASP A 314 6.70 4.28 18.54
C ASP A 314 6.99 4.83 19.93
N LYS A 315 8.22 4.64 20.43
CA LYS A 315 8.60 5.14 21.75
C LYS A 315 8.48 6.66 21.86
N VAL A 316 8.78 7.39 20.78
CA VAL A 316 8.67 8.85 20.71
C VAL A 316 7.21 9.32 20.54
N GLY A 317 6.32 8.41 20.13
CA GLY A 317 4.88 8.64 20.06
C GLY A 317 4.45 9.40 18.81
N PHE A 318 5.04 9.11 17.65
CA PHE A 318 4.54 9.65 16.38
C PHE A 318 3.19 9.03 16.00
N GLU A 319 2.35 9.83 15.34
CA GLU A 319 1.06 9.35 14.84
C GLU A 319 1.22 8.52 13.57
N TYR A 320 2.24 8.81 12.76
CA TYR A 320 2.51 8.09 11.52
C TYR A 320 3.99 8.19 11.12
N SER A 321 4.40 7.29 10.22
CA SER A 321 5.68 7.35 9.52
C SER A 321 5.54 7.07 8.03
N SER A 322 6.56 7.32 7.20
CA SER A 322 6.48 7.10 5.74
C SER A 322 7.80 6.64 5.13
N GLU A 323 8.12 5.36 5.33
CA GLU A 323 9.30 4.71 4.77
C GLU A 323 8.94 3.74 3.64
N PHE A 324 9.46 3.95 2.43
CA PHE A 324 9.22 3.06 1.30
C PHE A 324 9.93 1.70 1.41
N SER A 325 10.92 1.55 2.29
CA SER A 325 11.55 0.26 2.54
C SER A 325 10.72 -0.67 3.44
N TYR A 326 9.63 -0.19 4.06
CA TYR A 326 8.64 -1.03 4.72
C TYR A 326 7.46 -1.36 3.80
N ALA A 327 6.90 -0.33 3.15
CA ALA A 327 5.85 -0.44 2.15
C ALA A 327 5.86 0.79 1.25
N TYR A 328 5.59 0.61 -0.04
CA TYR A 328 5.47 1.66 -1.04
C TYR A 328 4.20 1.42 -1.87
N ASP A 329 3.62 2.51 -2.39
CA ASP A 329 2.41 2.51 -3.22
C ASP A 329 1.16 1.78 -2.65
N ALA A 330 1.20 1.37 -1.38
CA ALA A 330 0.12 0.65 -0.71
C ALA A 330 -0.84 1.60 0.04
N LEU A 331 -1.99 1.08 0.46
CA LEU A 331 -2.83 1.75 1.45
C LEU A 331 -2.15 1.79 2.82
N PRO A 332 -2.50 2.74 3.71
CA PRO A 332 -1.89 2.82 5.02
C PRO A 332 -2.07 1.57 5.87
N LEU A 333 -1.05 1.22 6.65
CA LEU A 333 -1.00 0.01 7.45
C LEU A 333 -0.16 0.18 8.72
N PHE A 334 -0.40 -0.64 9.73
CA PHE A 334 0.49 -0.70 10.87
C PHE A 334 1.65 -1.65 10.58
N PRO A 335 2.89 -1.26 10.91
CA PRO A 335 4.00 -2.17 10.79
C PRO A 335 3.84 -3.39 11.67
N MET A 336 4.26 -4.56 11.16
CA MET A 336 4.30 -5.81 11.90
C MET A 336 5.56 -6.59 11.55
N ASN A 337 6.16 -7.23 12.54
CA ASN A 337 7.23 -8.20 12.35
C ASN A 337 7.03 -9.35 13.33
N LYS A 338 6.59 -10.52 12.84
CA LYS A 338 6.22 -11.66 13.69
C LYS A 338 5.25 -11.22 14.79
N ASP A 339 5.65 -11.35 16.06
CA ASP A 339 4.83 -11.01 17.23
C ASP A 339 4.95 -9.54 17.66
N VAL A 340 5.70 -8.71 16.92
CA VAL A 340 5.86 -7.28 17.23
C VAL A 340 4.91 -6.46 16.35
N PHE A 341 4.00 -5.75 17.00
CA PHE A 341 3.10 -4.76 16.39
C PHE A 341 3.59 -3.35 16.69
N PHE A 342 3.47 -2.45 15.70
CA PHE A 342 3.86 -1.05 15.83
C PHE A 342 2.65 -0.12 15.75
N TYR A 343 2.67 0.96 16.52
CA TYR A 343 1.54 1.86 16.68
C TYR A 343 1.53 3.05 15.74
N ALA A 344 2.69 3.54 15.28
CA ALA A 344 2.76 4.55 14.25
C ALA A 344 2.21 3.98 12.94
N LEU A 345 1.22 4.67 12.36
CA LEU A 345 0.63 4.24 11.08
C LEU A 345 1.67 4.48 9.98
N GLN A 346 1.98 3.47 9.18
CA GLN A 346 2.83 3.68 8.02
C GLN A 346 1.97 4.21 6.86
N LEU A 347 2.40 5.31 6.27
CA LEU A 347 1.87 5.90 5.04
C LEU A 347 2.83 5.57 3.89
N PRO A 348 2.53 4.55 3.07
CA PRO A 348 3.32 4.22 1.89
C PRO A 348 3.35 5.41 0.94
N ILE A 349 4.47 5.56 0.24
CA ILE A 349 4.68 6.65 -0.72
C ILE A 349 5.23 6.06 -2.02
N HIS A 350 5.02 6.75 -3.14
CA HIS A 350 5.68 6.37 -4.37
C HIS A 350 7.20 6.59 -4.24
N PRO A 351 8.04 5.57 -4.49
CA PRO A 351 9.45 5.60 -4.11
C PRO A 351 10.35 6.28 -5.14
N ILE A 352 9.84 6.64 -6.32
CA ILE A 352 10.61 7.39 -7.32
C ILE A 352 10.28 8.87 -7.20
N CYS A 353 11.28 9.66 -6.80
CA CYS A 353 11.19 11.12 -6.83
C CYS A 353 11.85 11.70 -8.10
N ILE A 354 11.66 13.01 -8.31
CA ILE A 354 12.35 13.80 -9.35
C ILE A 354 13.87 13.56 -9.31
N GLY A 355 14.47 13.48 -8.13
CA GLY A 355 15.89 13.19 -7.95
C GLY A 355 16.30 11.81 -8.46
N SER A 356 15.47 10.77 -8.22
CA SER A 356 15.69 9.42 -8.71
C SER A 356 15.71 9.38 -10.24
N LEU A 357 14.79 10.10 -10.89
CA LEU A 357 14.75 10.25 -12.36
C LEU A 357 15.95 11.04 -12.91
N LYS A 358 16.33 12.14 -12.24
CA LYS A 358 17.52 12.93 -12.59
C LYS A 358 18.79 12.07 -12.54
N GLN A 359 18.96 11.25 -11.51
CA GLN A 359 20.07 10.30 -11.40
C GLN A 359 20.06 9.22 -12.48
N ALA A 360 18.87 8.83 -12.95
CA ALA A 360 18.68 7.93 -14.09
C ALA A 360 18.91 8.63 -15.45
N GLY A 361 19.09 9.95 -15.49
CA GLY A 361 19.39 10.71 -16.70
C GLY A 361 18.15 11.12 -17.50
N TYR A 362 17.03 11.36 -16.83
CA TYR A 362 15.80 11.86 -17.44
C TYR A 362 15.88 13.38 -17.64
N SER A 363 15.31 13.89 -18.73
CA SER A 363 15.00 15.31 -18.89
C SER A 363 13.71 15.68 -18.18
N GLU A 364 13.46 16.97 -17.94
CA GLU A 364 12.21 17.42 -17.28
C GLU A 364 10.94 16.97 -18.01
N VAL A 365 10.93 17.04 -19.35
CA VAL A 365 9.83 16.50 -20.17
C VAL A 365 9.60 15.01 -19.88
N GLN A 366 10.67 14.21 -19.80
CA GLN A 366 10.56 12.79 -19.50
C GLN A 366 10.16 12.52 -18.04
N MET A 367 10.49 13.42 -17.12
CA MET A 367 10.02 13.34 -15.74
C MET A 367 8.54 13.62 -15.65
N ASN A 368 8.04 14.62 -16.38
CA ASN A 368 6.60 14.89 -16.48
C ASN A 368 5.86 13.70 -17.09
N ASP A 369 6.35 13.13 -18.19
CA ASP A 369 5.78 11.92 -18.79
C ASP A 369 5.79 10.71 -17.84
N TYR A 370 6.78 10.64 -16.94
CA TYR A 370 6.83 9.61 -15.90
C TYR A 370 5.72 9.82 -14.88
N PHE A 371 5.63 11.01 -14.28
CA PHE A 371 4.65 11.28 -13.23
C PHE A 371 3.22 11.26 -13.76
N THR A 372 2.96 11.71 -15.00
CA THR A 372 1.65 11.58 -15.63
C THR A 372 1.23 10.11 -15.70
N ARG A 373 2.10 9.22 -16.18
CA ARG A 373 1.81 7.77 -16.24
C ARG A 373 1.60 7.15 -14.86
N VAL A 374 2.38 7.58 -13.85
CA VAL A 374 2.19 7.11 -12.47
C VAL A 374 0.86 7.61 -11.90
N ILE A 375 0.48 8.86 -12.12
CA ILE A 375 -0.79 9.43 -11.68
C ILE A 375 -1.95 8.66 -12.31
N ASP A 376 -1.93 8.47 -13.64
CA ASP A 376 -3.00 7.77 -14.35
C ASP A 376 -3.11 6.30 -13.88
N ALA A 377 -1.97 5.61 -13.69
CA ALA A 377 -1.92 4.25 -13.17
C ALA A 377 -2.52 4.16 -11.75
N LYS A 378 -2.16 5.09 -10.87
CA LYS A 378 -2.66 5.13 -9.49
C LYS A 378 -4.15 5.45 -9.41
N LEU A 379 -4.66 6.31 -10.29
CA LEU A 379 -6.09 6.61 -10.36
C LEU A 379 -6.89 5.39 -10.81
N ALA A 380 -6.43 4.67 -11.83
CA ALA A 380 -7.09 3.46 -12.30
C ALA A 380 -7.06 2.30 -11.28
N ARG A 381 -6.19 2.38 -10.28
CA ARG A 381 -6.00 1.37 -9.22
C ARG A 381 -6.46 1.84 -7.85
N ASP A 382 -7.10 3.00 -7.76
CA ASP A 382 -7.55 3.60 -6.50
C ASP A 382 -6.44 3.71 -5.43
N GLU A 383 -5.21 3.98 -5.86
CA GLU A 383 -4.06 4.19 -4.99
C GLU A 383 -3.91 5.68 -4.63
N PRO A 384 -3.53 6.03 -3.39
CA PRO A 384 -3.26 7.43 -3.03
C PRO A 384 -2.14 8.05 -3.87
N LEU A 385 -2.32 9.30 -4.31
CA LEU A 385 -1.32 10.07 -5.06
C LEU A 385 -0.31 10.71 -4.11
N PHE A 386 0.55 9.89 -3.49
CA PHE A 386 1.57 10.34 -2.56
C PHE A 386 2.94 10.38 -3.23
N PHE A 387 3.48 11.59 -3.41
CA PHE A 387 4.79 11.83 -4.02
C PHE A 387 5.69 12.63 -3.08
N TYR A 388 6.99 12.60 -3.35
CA TYR A 388 7.97 13.36 -2.58
C TYR A 388 9.07 13.99 -3.43
N HIS A 389 9.69 15.02 -2.87
CA HIS A 389 10.80 15.74 -3.47
C HIS A 389 11.80 16.21 -2.42
N HIS A 390 12.98 16.65 -2.89
CA HIS A 390 14.02 17.24 -2.04
C HIS A 390 14.44 18.58 -2.64
N PRO A 391 14.61 19.65 -1.84
CA PRO A 391 14.96 20.97 -2.35
C PRO A 391 16.24 20.98 -3.20
N THR A 392 17.24 20.19 -2.80
CA THR A 392 18.56 20.09 -3.44
C THR A 392 18.55 19.44 -4.82
N HIS A 393 17.43 18.82 -5.23
CA HIS A 393 17.30 18.25 -6.56
C HIS A 393 16.97 19.30 -7.63
N HIS A 394 16.46 20.46 -7.22
CA HIS A 394 15.89 21.49 -8.10
C HIS A 394 14.82 20.89 -9.03
N CYS A 395 14.68 21.38 -10.26
CA CYS A 395 13.61 20.97 -11.19
C CYS A 395 12.22 21.28 -10.63
N PHE A 396 12.06 22.48 -10.07
CA PHE A 396 10.80 22.94 -9.48
C PHE A 396 9.67 23.01 -10.52
N ASP A 397 9.99 23.18 -11.81
CA ASP A 397 8.99 23.18 -12.87
C ASP A 397 8.30 21.82 -13.03
N VAL A 398 9.05 20.71 -12.88
CA VAL A 398 8.46 19.35 -12.87
C VAL A 398 7.49 19.19 -11.69
N MET A 399 7.83 19.73 -10.53
CA MET A 399 6.93 19.73 -9.37
C MET A 399 5.66 20.56 -9.63
N LYS A 400 5.81 21.76 -10.20
CA LYS A 400 4.67 22.61 -10.58
C LYS A 400 3.79 21.93 -11.63
N ASP A 401 4.37 21.17 -12.56
CA ASP A 401 3.62 20.40 -13.56
C ASP A 401 2.81 19.27 -12.92
N ILE A 402 3.34 18.59 -11.90
CA ILE A 402 2.56 17.65 -11.08
C ILE A 402 1.37 18.37 -10.44
N PHE A 403 1.58 19.53 -9.80
CA PHE A 403 0.50 20.27 -9.13
C PHE A 403 -0.59 20.71 -10.10
N ARG A 404 -0.19 21.24 -11.26
CA ARG A 404 -1.13 21.61 -12.32
C ARG A 404 -1.96 20.41 -12.77
N ARG A 405 -1.34 19.25 -12.95
CA ARG A 405 -2.04 18.01 -13.33
C ARG A 405 -3.06 17.59 -12.26
N ILE A 406 -2.71 17.68 -10.98
CA ILE A 406 -3.63 17.37 -9.87
C ILE A 406 -4.83 18.34 -9.85
N GLU A 407 -4.59 19.63 -10.07
CA GLU A 407 -5.64 20.66 -10.18
C GLU A 407 -6.57 20.39 -11.39
N GLU A 408 -6.01 20.11 -12.57
CA GLU A 408 -6.75 19.77 -13.79
C GLU A 408 -7.66 18.54 -13.62
N LEU A 409 -7.21 17.57 -12.82
CA LEU A 409 -7.98 16.37 -12.48
C LEU A 409 -9.01 16.61 -11.35
N GLY A 410 -9.01 17.78 -10.72
CA GLY A 410 -9.90 18.11 -9.61
C GLY A 410 -9.65 17.27 -8.34
N ILE A 411 -8.41 16.78 -8.15
CA ILE A 411 -8.07 15.92 -7.02
C ILE A 411 -7.74 16.77 -5.79
N GLY A 412 -8.38 16.44 -4.66
CA GLY A 412 -8.18 17.18 -3.42
C GLY A 412 -6.80 16.94 -2.81
N ASN A 413 -6.19 18.01 -2.31
CA ASN A 413 -4.94 17.96 -1.56
C ASN A 413 -5.17 17.80 -0.03
N VAL A 414 -4.31 17.00 0.60
CA VAL A 414 -4.23 16.81 2.05
C VAL A 414 -2.76 16.75 2.48
N THR A 415 -2.48 17.13 3.72
CA THR A 415 -1.22 16.76 4.38
C THR A 415 -1.23 15.27 4.72
N MET A 416 -0.04 14.70 4.89
CA MET A 416 0.11 13.32 5.33
C MET A 416 -0.55 13.07 6.69
N LEU A 417 -0.45 14.00 7.65
CA LEU A 417 -1.14 13.88 8.95
C LEU A 417 -2.66 13.93 8.86
N GLU A 418 -3.21 14.82 8.02
CA GLU A 418 -4.66 14.89 7.80
C GLU A 418 -5.18 13.53 7.29
N PHE A 419 -4.49 12.93 6.32
CA PHE A 419 -4.84 11.61 5.81
C PHE A 419 -4.62 10.50 6.84
N ALA A 420 -3.49 10.47 7.55
CA ALA A 420 -3.23 9.48 8.60
C ALA A 420 -4.31 9.47 9.67
N ARG A 421 -4.74 10.65 10.11
CA ARG A 421 -5.81 10.81 11.11
C ARG A 421 -7.15 10.36 10.57
N TRP A 422 -7.48 10.68 9.32
CA TRP A 422 -8.70 10.20 8.68
C TRP A 422 -8.68 8.67 8.55
N TRP A 423 -7.58 8.08 8.07
CA TRP A 423 -7.43 6.64 7.95
C TRP A 423 -7.63 5.93 9.29
N ARG A 424 -7.02 6.44 10.36
CA ARG A 424 -7.24 5.92 11.72
C ARG A 424 -8.70 5.99 12.17
N ARG A 425 -9.48 6.98 11.73
CA ARG A 425 -10.93 7.04 12.01
C ARG A 425 -11.68 6.00 11.18
N ARG A 426 -11.35 5.86 9.90
CA ARG A 426 -11.90 4.80 9.01
C ARG A 426 -11.74 3.41 9.62
N LEU A 427 -10.56 3.10 10.18
CA LEU A 427 -10.27 1.78 10.76
C LEU A 427 -11.01 1.48 12.10
N LYS A 428 -11.56 2.48 12.79
CA LYS A 428 -12.18 2.29 14.13
C LYS A 428 -13.63 1.81 14.08
N GLY A 429 -14.30 1.93 12.94
CA GLY A 429 -15.71 1.61 12.84
C GLY A 429 -15.97 0.13 12.63
N THR A 430 -17.03 -0.38 13.27
CA THR A 430 -17.66 -1.64 12.90
C THR A 430 -18.89 -1.34 12.06
N TYR A 431 -19.09 -2.08 10.97
CA TYR A 431 -20.23 -1.90 10.09
C TYR A 431 -20.69 -3.25 9.52
N SER A 432 -21.92 -3.30 9.02
CA SER A 432 -22.48 -4.48 8.37
C SER A 432 -23.09 -4.14 7.02
N VAL A 433 -23.03 -5.11 6.12
CA VAL A 433 -23.68 -5.05 4.82
C VAL A 433 -24.47 -6.33 4.61
N GLU A 434 -25.78 -6.19 4.48
CA GLU A 434 -26.73 -7.27 4.22
C GLU A 434 -27.30 -7.13 2.82
N ILE A 435 -27.26 -8.20 2.04
CA ILE A 435 -27.87 -8.24 0.71
C ILE A 435 -29.20 -8.98 0.69
N SER A 436 -30.15 -8.37 -0.01
CA SER A 436 -31.37 -8.95 -0.56
C SER A 436 -31.34 -8.88 -2.10
N THR A 437 -32.32 -9.47 -2.78
CA THR A 437 -32.36 -9.53 -4.25
C THR A 437 -32.19 -8.18 -4.95
N GLU A 438 -32.73 -7.10 -4.38
CA GLU A 438 -32.76 -5.77 -5.03
C GLU A 438 -32.13 -4.66 -4.19
N SER A 439 -31.67 -4.96 -2.97
CA SER A 439 -31.18 -3.92 -2.07
C SER A 439 -30.07 -4.37 -1.14
N LEU A 440 -29.21 -3.42 -0.79
CA LEU A 440 -28.22 -3.53 0.28
C LEU A 440 -28.72 -2.77 1.50
N ARG A 441 -28.76 -3.44 2.65
CA ARG A 441 -28.92 -2.79 3.95
C ARG A 441 -27.51 -2.57 4.53
N ILE A 442 -27.14 -1.31 4.68
CA ILE A 442 -25.83 -0.87 5.17
C ILE A 442 -26.02 -0.24 6.54
N ASP A 443 -25.34 -0.75 7.55
CA ASP A 443 -25.26 -0.11 8.86
C ASP A 443 -23.81 0.28 9.14
N LEU A 444 -23.50 1.57 8.98
CA LEU A 444 -22.17 2.12 9.25
C LEU A 444 -21.91 2.37 10.75
N GLY A 445 -22.85 2.01 11.63
CA GLY A 445 -22.72 2.15 13.07
C GLY A 445 -22.39 3.58 13.50
N LYS A 446 -21.24 3.76 14.18
CA LYS A 446 -20.74 5.07 14.65
C LYS A 446 -19.55 5.58 13.81
N MET A 447 -19.46 5.19 12.55
CA MET A 447 -18.42 5.69 11.66
C MET A 447 -18.53 7.20 11.44
N ASP A 448 -17.39 7.81 11.10
CA ASP A 448 -17.29 9.21 10.72
C ASP A 448 -18.03 9.47 9.39
N ASP A 449 -18.76 10.58 9.29
CA ASP A 449 -19.59 10.93 8.12
C ASP A 449 -18.80 11.10 6.80
N SER A 450 -17.47 11.17 6.89
CA SER A 450 -16.54 11.19 5.75
C SER A 450 -16.18 9.80 5.23
N VAL A 451 -16.61 8.72 5.88
CA VAL A 451 -16.41 7.33 5.42
C VAL A 451 -17.58 6.92 4.53
N TRP A 452 -17.24 6.41 3.34
CA TRP A 452 -18.20 6.00 2.31
C TRP A 452 -18.01 4.52 2.00
N LEU A 453 -18.96 3.92 1.27
CA LEU A 453 -18.89 2.54 0.82
C LEU A 453 -18.77 2.50 -0.71
N ARG A 454 -17.87 1.68 -1.24
CA ARG A 454 -17.86 1.28 -2.65
C ARG A 454 -18.65 -0.03 -2.78
N VAL A 455 -19.52 -0.07 -3.78
CA VAL A 455 -20.25 -1.27 -4.18
C VAL A 455 -19.90 -1.58 -5.63
N ILE A 456 -19.46 -2.80 -5.89
CA ILE A 456 -19.10 -3.30 -7.22
C ILE A 456 -20.08 -4.41 -7.58
N HIS A 457 -20.82 -4.24 -8.67
CA HIS A 457 -21.78 -5.20 -9.17
C HIS A 457 -21.05 -6.35 -9.92
N PRO A 458 -21.63 -7.58 -10.00
CA PRO A 458 -21.01 -8.69 -10.74
C PRO A 458 -20.68 -8.42 -12.22
N ASP A 459 -21.27 -7.38 -12.83
CA ASP A 459 -20.97 -6.93 -14.20
C ASP A 459 -19.87 -5.84 -14.27
N ALA A 460 -19.11 -5.67 -13.17
CA ALA A 460 -18.00 -4.72 -13.01
C ALA A 460 -18.38 -3.22 -13.03
N ARG A 461 -19.68 -2.89 -12.98
CA ARG A 461 -20.10 -1.52 -12.67
C ARG A 461 -19.98 -1.24 -11.18
N GLU A 462 -19.78 0.02 -10.82
CA GLU A 462 -19.58 0.42 -9.43
C GLU A 462 -20.37 1.67 -9.02
N ALA A 463 -20.44 1.89 -7.71
CA ALA A 463 -20.92 3.13 -7.13
C ALA A 463 -20.27 3.39 -5.77
N ILE A 464 -20.09 4.67 -5.45
CA ILE A 464 -19.64 5.14 -4.14
C ILE A 464 -20.83 5.80 -3.45
N VAL A 465 -21.26 5.24 -2.30
CA VAL A 465 -22.48 5.62 -1.60
C VAL A 465 -22.22 6.01 -0.15
N ARG A 466 -22.94 7.04 0.32
CA ARG A 466 -22.79 7.61 1.68
C ARG A 466 -23.70 6.98 2.74
N SER A 467 -24.63 6.12 2.36
CA SER A 467 -25.81 5.86 3.21
C SER A 467 -25.61 4.72 4.20
N SER A 468 -25.71 5.03 5.50
CA SER A 468 -26.36 4.13 6.44
C SER A 468 -27.85 4.04 6.06
N GLY A 469 -28.38 2.84 5.84
CA GLY A 469 -29.76 2.63 5.43
C GLY A 469 -29.93 1.55 4.36
N ILE A 470 -30.96 1.68 3.54
CA ILE A 470 -31.27 0.75 2.45
C ILE A 470 -30.91 1.42 1.13
N VAL A 471 -30.10 0.75 0.33
CA VAL A 471 -29.71 1.19 -1.02
C VAL A 471 -30.35 0.25 -2.04
N ASN A 472 -31.22 0.78 -2.90
CA ASN A 472 -31.83 0.02 -3.98
C ASN A 472 -30.84 -0.11 -5.15
N LEU A 473 -30.38 -1.33 -5.44
CA LEU A 473 -29.39 -1.61 -6.48
C LEU A 473 -29.86 -1.20 -7.88
N ASN A 474 -31.17 -1.13 -8.11
CA ASN A 474 -31.77 -0.71 -9.39
C ASN A 474 -31.82 0.82 -9.56
N GLU A 475 -31.64 1.59 -8.49
CA GLU A 475 -31.72 3.05 -8.48
C GLU A 475 -30.35 3.73 -8.30
N ILE A 476 -29.30 2.95 -8.01
CA ILE A 476 -27.93 3.45 -7.89
C ILE A 476 -27.44 3.99 -9.24
N ALA A 477 -26.77 5.15 -9.19
CA ALA A 477 -26.03 5.69 -10.33
C ALA A 477 -24.73 4.92 -10.52
N TRP A 478 -24.80 3.84 -11.30
CA TRP A 478 -23.65 2.99 -11.63
C TRP A 478 -22.70 3.68 -12.61
N THR A 479 -21.40 3.57 -12.36
CA THR A 479 -20.31 4.00 -13.25
C THR A 479 -19.46 2.80 -13.68
N SER A 480 -18.73 2.95 -14.79
CA SER A 480 -17.72 1.97 -15.19
C SER A 480 -16.46 2.15 -14.36
N GLN A 481 -15.79 1.04 -14.04
CA GLN A 481 -14.45 1.08 -13.47
C GLN A 481 -13.43 1.59 -14.50
N GLU A 482 -12.50 2.41 -14.04
CA GLU A 482 -11.32 2.73 -14.83
C GLU A 482 -10.48 1.47 -14.98
N GLN A 483 -10.09 1.15 -16.21
CA GLN A 483 -9.24 0.00 -16.48
C GLN A 483 -7.79 0.44 -16.43
N TYR A 484 -7.00 -0.30 -15.66
CA TYR A 484 -5.56 -0.15 -15.65
C TYR A 484 -4.94 -1.06 -16.72
N GLU A 485 -4.22 -0.47 -17.67
CA GLU A 485 -3.45 -1.23 -18.65
C GLU A 485 -2.06 -1.52 -18.11
N VAL A 486 -1.81 -2.79 -17.76
CA VAL A 486 -0.48 -3.27 -17.38
C VAL A 486 0.42 -3.17 -18.62
N PRO A 487 1.63 -2.60 -18.53
CA PRO A 487 2.53 -2.60 -19.69
C PRO A 487 2.94 -4.01 -20.13
N ASP A 488 2.92 -4.30 -21.43
CA ASP A 488 3.26 -5.62 -21.98
C ASP A 488 4.65 -6.13 -21.57
N ASP A 489 5.59 -5.21 -21.39
CA ASP A 489 6.97 -5.51 -21.00
C ASP A 489 7.20 -5.30 -19.49
N ILE A 490 6.16 -5.35 -18.64
CA ILE A 490 6.28 -5.10 -17.19
C ILE A 490 7.39 -5.92 -16.53
N ARG A 491 7.62 -7.16 -16.98
CA ARG A 491 8.67 -8.07 -16.45
C ARG A 491 10.07 -7.46 -16.49
N ARG A 492 10.34 -6.51 -17.39
CA ARG A 492 11.65 -5.83 -17.51
C ARG A 492 12.08 -5.12 -16.22
N ILE A 493 11.15 -4.79 -15.33
CA ILE A 493 11.49 -4.14 -14.05
C ILE A 493 12.19 -5.09 -13.08
N ARG A 494 12.23 -6.40 -13.36
CA ARG A 494 12.95 -7.43 -12.61
C ARG A 494 14.03 -8.13 -13.43
N GLU A 495 14.20 -7.77 -14.69
CA GLU A 495 15.32 -8.25 -15.49
C GLU A 495 16.64 -7.68 -14.97
N PHE A 496 17.70 -8.49 -15.10
CA PHE A 496 19.03 -8.08 -14.67
C PHE A 496 19.53 -6.88 -15.49
N ASP A 497 19.80 -5.76 -14.80
CA ASP A 497 20.48 -4.61 -15.39
C ASP A 497 21.95 -4.55 -14.91
N PRO A 498 22.93 -4.88 -15.77
CA PRO A 498 24.35 -4.83 -15.40
C PRO A 498 24.80 -3.45 -14.93
N ARG A 499 24.14 -2.37 -15.38
CA ARG A 499 24.48 -1.00 -14.98
C ARG A 499 24.18 -0.75 -13.50
N GLN A 500 23.13 -1.37 -12.96
CA GLN A 500 22.80 -1.29 -11.53
C GLN A 500 23.86 -1.98 -10.68
N MET A 501 24.34 -3.13 -11.12
CA MET A 501 25.42 -3.86 -10.45
C MET A 501 26.71 -3.00 -10.37
N PHE A 502 27.14 -2.40 -11.48
CA PHE A 502 28.31 -1.52 -11.48
C PHE A 502 28.10 -0.26 -10.62
N GLY A 503 26.91 0.34 -10.66
CA GLY A 503 26.55 1.47 -9.81
C GLY A 503 26.61 1.13 -8.31
N ASN A 504 26.10 -0.03 -7.92
CA ASN A 504 26.12 -0.50 -6.53
C ASN A 504 27.54 -0.81 -6.04
N ILE A 505 28.37 -1.44 -6.89
CA ILE A 505 29.78 -1.68 -6.60
C ILE A 505 30.49 -0.33 -6.41
N PHE A 506 30.29 0.62 -7.34
CA PHE A 506 30.91 1.93 -7.25
C PHE A 506 30.50 2.68 -5.98
N ARG A 507 29.19 2.78 -5.68
CA ARG A 507 28.70 3.43 -4.44
C ARG A 507 29.26 2.77 -3.18
N THR A 508 29.32 1.44 -3.14
CA THR A 508 29.87 0.70 -1.99
C THR A 508 31.34 0.99 -1.79
N VAL A 509 32.11 1.03 -2.88
CA VAL A 509 33.54 1.38 -2.87
C VAL A 509 33.73 2.83 -2.43
N THR A 510 32.96 3.78 -3.00
CA THR A 510 33.02 5.20 -2.63
C THR A 510 32.66 5.41 -1.16
N LYS A 511 31.58 4.80 -0.66
CA LYS A 511 31.18 4.87 0.76
C LYS A 511 32.30 4.39 1.69
N LYS A 512 32.92 3.24 1.38
CA LYS A 512 34.08 2.73 2.14
C LYS A 512 35.29 3.65 2.09
N ILE A 513 35.54 4.33 0.96
CA ILE A 513 36.63 5.30 0.82
C ILE A 513 36.35 6.56 1.65
N THR A 514 35.12 7.05 1.64
CA THR A 514 34.71 8.25 2.40
C THR A 514 34.74 7.96 3.91
N GLU A 515 34.22 6.83 4.36
CA GLU A 515 34.26 6.42 5.79
C GLU A 515 35.70 6.23 6.32
N ARG A 516 36.64 5.80 5.45
CA ARG A 516 38.08 5.72 5.79
C ARG A 516 38.79 7.07 5.89
N LYS A 517 38.22 8.15 5.35
CA LYS A 517 38.78 9.51 5.48
C LYS A 517 38.32 10.24 6.74
N TYR A 518 37.30 9.73 7.42
CA TYR A 518 36.71 10.31 8.64
C TYR A 518 36.94 9.45 9.89
N LYS A 519 37.77 8.41 9.79
CA LYS A 519 38.44 7.73 10.91
C LYS A 519 39.91 8.09 10.85
#